data_AF-A0A6A5VNK1-F1
#
_entry.id   AF-A0A6A5VNK1-F1
#
_cell.length_a   1.000
_cell.length_b   1.000
_cell.length_c   1.000
_cell.angle_alpha   90.00
_cell.angle_beta   90.00
_cell.angle_gamma   90.00
#
_symmetry.space_group_name_H-M   'P 1'
#
loop_
_entity.id
_entity.type
_entity.pdbx_description
1 polymer ?
#
loop_
_entity_poly.entity_id
_entity_poly.type
_entity_poly.pdbx_seq_one_letter_code
_entity_poly.pdbx_strand_id
1 'polypeptide(L)'
;SDWRKINQLLKAVVGVGGDSQAKKLSQTVHHITIQKQLLDEENKHLREALLTKKRRSKKGRPLPLDQSYGGAIFWSPSKVQRARDLQHQLDQEKEQKERQKADQIEARRANQLLKARLAEERRVARVADREARRRQKADAAIQRRLDQQARRAQKQHQRSIKIARSAPKMPSTPRKQIIRRTKAPSGAVEVVEAASPASTPSTRRGHQIRTPSRYR
;
A
#
# COMPACT_ATOMS: atom_id res chain seq x y z
N SER A 1 -27.75 -39.70 -32.15
CA SER A 1 -27.92 -41.10 -32.59
C SER A 1 -27.28 -42.09 -31.61
N ASP A 2 -27.47 -41.88 -30.31
CA ASP A 2 -26.54 -42.47 -29.33
C ASP A 2 -27.20 -43.66 -28.62
N TRP A 3 -28.49 -43.54 -28.29
CA TRP A 3 -29.25 -44.62 -27.66
C TRP A 3 -29.30 -45.91 -28.50
N ARG A 4 -29.53 -45.80 -29.82
CA ARG A 4 -29.61 -46.98 -30.70
C ARG A 4 -28.29 -47.77 -30.74
N LYS A 5 -27.15 -47.06 -30.72
CA LYS A 5 -25.81 -47.66 -30.67
C LYS A 5 -25.54 -48.33 -29.32
N ILE A 6 -25.85 -47.63 -28.23
CA ILE A 6 -25.73 -48.17 -26.86
C ILE A 6 -26.60 -49.42 -26.68
N ASN A 7 -27.81 -49.41 -27.22
CA ASN A 7 -28.73 -50.54 -27.14
C ASN A 7 -28.24 -51.75 -27.97
N GLN A 8 -27.69 -51.53 -29.16
CA GLN A 8 -27.06 -52.60 -29.95
C GLN A 8 -25.90 -53.25 -29.21
N LEU A 9 -25.02 -52.45 -28.58
CA LEU A 9 -23.92 -52.97 -27.76
C LEU A 9 -24.43 -53.73 -26.53
N LEU A 10 -25.44 -53.19 -25.84
CA LEU A 10 -26.04 -53.86 -24.67
C LEU A 10 -26.63 -55.22 -25.06
N LYS A 11 -27.33 -55.30 -26.21
CA LYS A 11 -27.89 -56.56 -26.73
C LYS A 11 -26.81 -57.55 -27.16
N ALA A 12 -25.69 -57.08 -27.69
CA ALA A 12 -24.55 -57.94 -28.04
C ALA A 12 -23.89 -58.55 -26.79
N VAL A 13 -23.82 -57.79 -25.69
CA VAL A 13 -23.20 -58.25 -24.43
C VAL A 13 -24.12 -59.15 -23.60
N VAL A 14 -25.42 -58.82 -23.50
CA VAL A 14 -26.37 -59.54 -22.62
C VAL A 14 -27.20 -60.60 -23.38
N GLY A 15 -27.20 -60.57 -24.72
CA GLY A 15 -28.06 -61.43 -25.54
C GLY A 15 -29.51 -60.94 -25.62
N VAL A 16 -30.27 -61.45 -26.60
CA VAL A 16 -31.63 -60.98 -26.95
C VAL A 16 -32.68 -61.27 -25.85
N GLY A 17 -32.36 -62.13 -24.88
CA GLY A 17 -33.24 -62.58 -23.79
C GLY A 17 -32.81 -62.18 -22.37
N GLY A 18 -31.86 -61.25 -22.22
CA GLY A 18 -31.15 -60.94 -20.98
C GLY A 18 -31.95 -60.76 -19.68
N ASP A 19 -31.23 -60.89 -18.55
CA ASP A 19 -31.73 -60.82 -17.17
C ASP A 19 -32.62 -59.61 -16.88
N SER A 20 -33.58 -59.77 -15.96
CA SER A 20 -34.50 -58.69 -15.53
C SER A 20 -33.75 -57.42 -15.10
N GLN A 21 -32.58 -57.56 -14.47
CA GLN A 21 -31.71 -56.44 -14.08
C GLN A 21 -31.14 -55.69 -15.29
N ALA A 22 -30.75 -56.41 -16.35
CA ALA A 22 -30.25 -55.79 -17.57
C ALA A 22 -31.34 -55.01 -18.32
N LYS A 23 -32.60 -55.49 -18.29
CA LYS A 23 -33.75 -54.76 -18.84
C LYS A 23 -34.01 -53.46 -18.08
N LYS A 24 -33.98 -53.49 -16.74
CA LYS A 24 -34.09 -52.28 -15.90
C LYS A 24 -32.97 -51.29 -16.21
N LEU A 25 -31.73 -51.77 -16.29
CA LEU A 25 -30.59 -50.94 -16.65
C LEU A 25 -30.75 -50.31 -18.04
N SER A 26 -31.19 -51.09 -19.04
CA SER A 26 -31.50 -50.58 -20.39
C SER A 26 -32.52 -49.43 -20.34
N GLN A 27 -33.62 -49.59 -19.60
CA GLN A 27 -34.63 -48.55 -19.46
C GLN A 27 -34.09 -47.28 -18.79
N THR A 28 -33.29 -47.42 -17.72
CA THR A 28 -32.69 -46.26 -17.04
C THR A 28 -31.71 -45.52 -17.96
N VAL A 29 -30.86 -46.24 -18.70
CA VAL A 29 -29.92 -45.62 -19.66
C VAL A 29 -30.69 -44.94 -20.78
N HIS A 30 -31.79 -45.52 -21.26
CA HIS A 30 -32.65 -44.88 -22.24
C HIS A 30 -33.20 -43.55 -21.72
N HIS A 31 -33.78 -43.59 -20.52
CA HIS A 31 -34.37 -42.43 -19.85
C HIS A 31 -33.34 -41.31 -19.69
N ILE A 32 -32.16 -41.63 -19.15
CA ILE A 32 -31.05 -40.67 -18.98
C ILE A 32 -30.62 -40.10 -20.34
N THR A 33 -30.56 -40.93 -21.39
CA THR A 33 -30.17 -40.46 -22.73
C THR A 33 -31.18 -39.46 -23.29
N ILE A 34 -32.48 -39.73 -23.13
CA ILE A 34 -33.54 -38.79 -23.55
C ILE A 34 -33.44 -37.49 -22.74
N GLN A 35 -33.30 -37.59 -21.41
CA GLN A 35 -33.17 -36.40 -20.55
C GLN A 35 -31.98 -35.55 -20.94
N LYS A 36 -30.82 -36.17 -21.20
CA LYS A 36 -29.64 -35.46 -21.69
C LYS A 36 -29.91 -34.74 -23.00
N GLN A 37 -30.53 -35.41 -23.97
CA GLN A 37 -30.86 -34.80 -25.26
C GLN A 37 -31.79 -33.60 -25.11
N LEU A 38 -32.82 -33.72 -24.28
CA LEU A 38 -33.74 -32.63 -23.98
C LEU A 38 -33.00 -31.44 -23.34
N LEU A 39 -32.13 -31.70 -22.36
CA LEU A 39 -31.31 -30.67 -21.73
C LEU A 39 -30.33 -30.02 -22.72
N ASP A 40 -29.74 -30.78 -23.64
CA ASP A 40 -28.83 -30.27 -24.66
C ASP A 40 -29.58 -29.34 -25.64
N GLU A 41 -30.79 -29.72 -26.06
CA GLU A 41 -31.66 -28.90 -26.91
C GLU A 41 -32.15 -27.64 -26.18
N GLU A 42 -32.58 -27.76 -24.93
CA GLU A 42 -32.96 -26.62 -24.11
C GLU A 42 -31.80 -25.64 -23.94
N ASN A 43 -30.59 -26.13 -23.63
CA ASN A 43 -29.40 -25.30 -23.55
C ASN A 43 -29.09 -24.58 -24.87
N LYS A 44 -29.26 -25.25 -26.02
CA LYS A 44 -29.08 -24.63 -27.33
C LYS A 44 -30.10 -23.50 -27.54
N HIS A 45 -31.39 -23.76 -27.31
CA HIS A 45 -32.44 -22.75 -27.44
C HIS A 45 -32.24 -21.58 -26.48
N LEU A 46 -31.81 -21.82 -25.24
CA LEU A 46 -31.49 -20.75 -24.29
C LEU A 46 -30.32 -19.88 -24.76
N ARG A 47 -29.27 -20.49 -25.31
CA ARG A 47 -28.15 -19.75 -25.90
C ARG A 47 -28.59 -18.91 -27.09
N GLU A 48 -29.43 -19.45 -27.97
CA GLU A 48 -30.00 -18.73 -29.11
C GLU A 48 -30.92 -17.59 -28.67
N ALA A 49 -31.75 -17.81 -27.66
CA ALA A 49 -32.61 -16.79 -27.06
C ALA A 49 -31.76 -15.66 -26.45
N LEU A 50 -30.66 -15.99 -25.77
CA LEU A 50 -29.71 -15.00 -25.25
C LEU A 50 -29.02 -14.21 -26.36
N LEU A 51 -28.59 -14.87 -27.44
CA LEU A 51 -28.02 -14.18 -28.59
C LEU A 51 -29.04 -13.24 -29.25
N THR A 52 -30.27 -13.69 -29.42
CA THR A 52 -31.37 -12.90 -29.97
C THR A 52 -31.70 -11.71 -29.07
N LYS A 53 -31.74 -11.92 -27.75
CA LYS A 53 -31.93 -10.84 -26.76
C LYS A 53 -30.78 -9.84 -26.81
N LYS A 54 -29.53 -10.29 -26.87
CA LYS A 54 -28.36 -9.42 -27.03
C LYS A 54 -28.42 -8.62 -28.34
N ARG A 55 -28.80 -9.24 -29.45
CA ARG A 55 -29.02 -8.56 -30.74
C ARG A 55 -30.13 -7.52 -30.66
N ARG A 56 -31.29 -7.85 -30.06
CA ARG A 56 -32.40 -6.90 -29.82
C ARG A 56 -32.01 -5.76 -28.89
N SER A 57 -31.18 -6.02 -27.88
CA SER A 57 -30.66 -5.00 -26.95
C SER A 57 -29.69 -4.04 -27.62
N LYS A 58 -29.00 -4.47 -28.68
CA LYS A 58 -28.21 -3.59 -29.55
C LYS A 58 -29.15 -2.79 -30.46
N LYS A 59 -29.99 -1.94 -29.86
CA LYS A 59 -30.63 -0.87 -30.63
C LYS A 59 -29.51 -0.03 -31.22
N GLY A 60 -29.48 0.12 -32.54
CA GLY A 60 -28.53 1.01 -33.20
C GLY A 60 -28.68 2.43 -32.64
N ARG A 61 -27.57 3.17 -32.53
CA ARG A 61 -27.65 4.60 -32.24
C ARG A 61 -28.41 5.26 -33.39
N PRO A 62 -29.52 5.98 -33.14
CA PRO A 62 -30.25 6.66 -34.20
C PRO A 62 -29.33 7.72 -34.80
N LEU A 63 -29.34 7.82 -36.13
CA LEU A 63 -28.60 8.82 -36.84
C LEU A 63 -29.14 10.21 -36.43
N PRO A 64 -28.28 11.20 -36.14
CA PRO A 64 -28.72 12.53 -35.71
C PRO A 64 -29.31 13.28 -36.92
N LEU A 65 -30.60 13.04 -37.17
CA LEU A 65 -31.38 13.64 -38.23
C LEU A 65 -32.32 14.68 -37.64
N ASP A 66 -32.41 15.86 -38.27
CA ASP A 66 -33.25 16.97 -37.78
C ASP A 66 -34.75 16.65 -37.87
N GLN A 67 -35.44 16.59 -36.74
CA GLN A 67 -36.90 16.39 -36.74
C GLN A 67 -37.62 17.70 -37.05
N SER A 68 -38.12 17.84 -38.27
CA SER A 68 -39.07 18.91 -38.64
C SER A 68 -40.48 18.51 -38.22
N TYR A 69 -41.23 19.44 -37.61
CA TYR A 69 -42.53 19.14 -37.02
C TYR A 69 -43.62 18.92 -38.08
N GLY A 70 -44.34 17.79 -37.98
CA GLY A 70 -45.67 17.58 -38.56
C GLY A 70 -45.73 17.29 -40.07
N GLY A 71 -45.25 16.12 -40.51
CA GLY A 71 -45.46 15.63 -41.88
C GLY A 71 -44.60 14.41 -42.24
N ALA A 72 -44.81 13.86 -43.45
CA ALA A 72 -43.91 12.85 -44.00
C ALA A 72 -42.56 13.49 -44.35
N ILE A 73 -41.49 13.07 -43.67
CA ILE A 73 -40.13 13.62 -43.88
C ILE A 73 -39.41 12.81 -44.96
N PHE A 74 -39.09 13.46 -46.07
CA PHE A 74 -38.23 12.86 -47.10
C PHE A 74 -36.75 13.07 -46.77
N TRP A 75 -36.03 11.97 -46.58
CA TRP A 75 -34.59 11.96 -46.34
C TRP A 75 -33.83 11.72 -47.65
N SER A 76 -33.33 12.79 -48.26
CA SER A 76 -32.43 12.64 -49.41
C SER A 76 -31.12 11.99 -48.98
N PRO A 77 -30.44 11.23 -49.88
CA PRO A 77 -29.15 10.60 -49.57
C PRO A 77 -28.11 11.57 -48.99
N SER A 78 -28.09 12.82 -49.47
CA SER A 78 -27.19 13.86 -48.96
C SER A 78 -27.45 14.23 -47.49
N LYS A 79 -28.71 14.26 -47.03
CA LYS A 79 -29.03 14.52 -45.61
C LYS A 79 -28.56 13.38 -44.72
N VAL A 80 -28.75 12.14 -45.17
CA VAL A 80 -28.27 10.95 -44.45
C VAL A 80 -26.74 10.96 -44.35
N GLN A 81 -26.05 11.34 -45.43
CA GLN A 81 -24.59 11.44 -45.40
C GLN A 81 -24.11 12.50 -44.40
N ARG A 82 -24.69 13.70 -44.41
CA ARG A 82 -24.35 14.75 -43.44
C ARG A 82 -24.52 14.29 -41.99
N ALA A 83 -25.61 13.59 -41.69
CA ALA A 83 -25.86 13.09 -40.35
C ALA A 83 -24.85 12.01 -39.92
N ARG A 84 -24.33 11.21 -40.86
CA ARG A 84 -23.21 10.28 -40.59
C ARG A 84 -21.91 11.02 -40.33
N ASP A 85 -21.61 12.04 -41.14
CA ASP A 85 -20.41 12.85 -40.99
C ASP A 85 -20.40 13.56 -39.62
N LEU A 86 -21.54 14.13 -39.21
CA LEU A 86 -21.73 14.71 -37.88
C LEU A 86 -21.53 13.69 -36.76
N GLN A 87 -22.07 12.48 -36.90
CA GLN A 87 -21.85 11.43 -35.92
C GLN A 87 -20.37 11.07 -35.79
N HIS A 88 -19.66 10.94 -36.91
CA HIS A 88 -18.22 10.69 -36.93
C HIS A 88 -17.44 11.81 -36.23
N GLN A 89 -17.78 13.08 -36.48
CA GLN A 89 -17.15 14.22 -35.82
C GLN A 89 -17.39 14.19 -34.31
N LEU A 90 -18.63 13.95 -33.86
CA LEU A 90 -18.95 13.86 -32.43
C LEU A 90 -18.21 12.73 -31.73
N ASP A 91 -18.06 11.58 -32.40
CA ASP A 91 -17.32 10.44 -31.84
C ASP A 91 -15.81 10.75 -31.78
N GLN A 92 -15.24 11.38 -32.80
CA GLN A 92 -13.85 11.86 -32.77
C GLN A 92 -13.61 12.88 -31.65
N GLU A 93 -14.51 13.84 -31.47
CA GLU A 93 -14.41 14.81 -30.37
C GLU A 93 -14.46 14.15 -28.99
N LYS A 94 -15.34 13.15 -28.82
CA LYS A 94 -15.41 12.39 -27.56
C LYS A 94 -14.11 11.65 -27.30
N GLU A 95 -13.56 10.97 -28.31
CA GLU A 95 -12.28 10.29 -28.20
C GLU A 95 -11.15 11.27 -27.85
N GLN A 96 -11.10 12.44 -28.49
CA GLN A 96 -10.12 13.47 -28.16
C GLN A 96 -10.28 13.97 -26.73
N LYS A 97 -11.51 14.22 -26.26
CA LYS A 97 -11.78 14.62 -24.87
C LYS A 97 -11.38 13.53 -23.87
N GLU A 98 -11.58 12.26 -24.20
CA GLU A 98 -11.14 11.13 -23.37
C GLU A 98 -9.62 11.02 -23.31
N ARG A 99 -8.92 11.16 -24.44
CA ARG A 99 -7.46 11.21 -24.50
C ARG A 99 -6.91 12.36 -23.66
N GLN A 100 -7.45 13.57 -23.83
CA GLN A 100 -7.05 14.74 -23.02
C GLN A 100 -7.26 14.51 -21.51
N LYS A 101 -8.35 13.85 -21.11
CA LYS A 101 -8.58 13.50 -19.70
C LYS A 101 -7.55 12.48 -19.20
N ALA A 102 -7.21 11.48 -20.00
CA ALA A 102 -6.17 10.50 -19.67
C ALA A 102 -4.82 11.20 -19.49
N ASP A 103 -4.42 12.04 -20.45
CA ASP A 103 -3.17 12.81 -20.41
C ASP A 103 -3.12 13.71 -19.17
N GLN A 104 -4.23 14.37 -18.81
CA GLN A 104 -4.32 15.18 -17.60
C GLN A 104 -4.16 14.35 -16.33
N ILE A 105 -4.72 13.14 -16.27
CA ILE A 105 -4.56 12.24 -15.13
C ILE A 105 -3.11 11.80 -15.01
N GLU A 106 -2.46 11.44 -16.13
CA GLU A 106 -1.05 11.07 -16.16
C GLU A 106 -0.14 12.21 -15.73
N ALA A 107 -0.35 13.41 -16.27
CA ALA A 107 0.39 14.61 -15.88
C ALA A 107 0.22 14.93 -14.38
N ARG A 108 -0.98 14.74 -13.82
CA ARG A 108 -1.23 14.90 -12.37
C ARG A 108 -0.44 13.87 -11.56
N ARG A 109 -0.43 12.60 -11.96
CA ARG A 109 0.33 11.54 -11.29
C ARG A 109 1.83 11.81 -11.33
N ALA A 110 2.37 12.17 -12.51
CA ALA A 110 3.77 12.53 -12.66
C ALA A 110 4.15 13.71 -11.74
N ASN A 111 3.34 14.77 -11.72
CA ASN A 111 3.56 15.91 -10.84
C ASN A 111 3.49 15.54 -9.34
N GLN A 112 2.59 14.65 -8.95
CA GLN A 112 2.53 14.16 -7.56
C GLN A 112 3.80 13.40 -7.19
N LEU A 113 4.30 12.53 -8.06
CA LEU A 113 5.54 11.79 -7.84
C LEU A 113 6.75 12.72 -7.73
N LEU A 114 6.87 13.71 -8.61
CA LEU A 114 7.93 14.70 -8.55
C LEU A 114 7.88 15.51 -7.25
N LYS A 115 6.69 15.97 -6.84
CA LYS A 115 6.51 16.68 -5.57
C LYS A 115 6.87 15.81 -4.36
N ALA A 116 6.52 14.53 -4.38
CA ALA A 116 6.87 13.59 -3.33
C ALA A 116 8.40 13.43 -3.22
N ARG A 117 9.09 13.24 -4.35
CA ARG A 117 10.57 13.15 -4.38
C ARG A 117 11.22 14.40 -3.81
N LEU A 118 10.81 15.58 -4.27
CA LEU A 118 11.33 16.86 -3.76
C LEU A 118 11.04 17.04 -2.26
N ALA A 119 9.90 16.56 -1.76
CA ALA A 119 9.57 16.62 -0.35
C ALA A 119 10.47 15.70 0.49
N GLU A 120 10.78 14.49 0.00
CA GLU A 120 11.70 13.57 0.66
C GLU A 120 13.13 14.10 0.66
N GLU A 121 13.62 14.64 -0.45
CA GLU A 121 14.94 15.29 -0.51
C GLU A 121 15.04 16.44 0.50
N ARG A 122 14.01 17.27 0.62
CA ARG A 122 13.94 18.33 1.65
C ARG A 122 13.93 17.78 3.08
N ARG A 123 13.28 16.65 3.32
CA ARG A 123 13.27 15.99 4.64
C ARG A 123 14.67 15.48 4.98
N VAL A 124 15.32 14.79 4.04
CA VAL A 124 16.68 14.27 4.20
C VAL A 124 17.66 15.41 4.46
N ALA A 125 17.61 16.50 3.69
CA ALA A 125 18.45 17.67 3.90
C ALA A 125 18.27 18.27 5.32
N ARG A 126 17.03 18.37 5.82
CA ARG A 126 16.77 18.85 7.18
C ARG A 126 17.32 17.93 8.26
N VAL A 127 17.29 16.62 8.04
CA VAL A 127 17.85 15.64 8.99
C VAL A 127 19.38 15.74 8.97
N ALA A 128 19.99 15.77 7.79
CA ALA A 128 21.42 15.94 7.62
C ALA A 128 21.93 17.23 8.28
N ASP A 129 21.23 18.37 8.09
CA ASP A 129 21.57 19.63 8.74
C ASP A 129 21.49 19.56 10.27
N ARG A 130 20.48 18.88 10.81
CA ARG A 130 20.34 18.68 12.26
C ARG A 130 21.47 17.83 12.81
N GLU A 131 21.85 16.77 12.10
CA GLU A 131 22.97 15.91 12.47
C GLU A 131 24.30 16.65 12.39
N ALA A 132 24.55 17.40 11.31
CA ALA A 132 25.74 18.23 11.16
C ALA A 132 25.86 19.24 12.32
N ARG A 133 24.76 19.93 12.66
CA ARG A 133 24.74 20.84 13.82
C ARG A 133 25.00 20.13 15.15
N ARG A 134 24.53 18.89 15.32
CA ARG A 134 24.80 18.07 16.52
C ARG A 134 26.26 17.66 16.59
N ARG A 135 26.86 17.22 15.48
CA ARG A 135 28.28 16.87 15.37
C ARG A 135 29.17 18.08 15.68
N GLN A 136 28.92 19.21 15.02
CA GLN A 136 29.64 20.46 15.30
C GLN A 136 29.56 20.88 16.77
N LYS A 137 28.39 20.76 17.41
CA LYS A 137 28.24 21.05 18.84
C LYS A 137 29.01 20.05 19.72
N ALA A 138 29.02 18.77 19.36
CA ALA A 138 29.78 17.74 20.08
C ALA A 138 31.29 17.98 19.94
N ASP A 139 31.77 18.25 18.73
CA ASP A 139 33.18 18.55 18.45
C ASP A 139 33.62 19.82 19.17
N ALA A 140 32.81 20.88 19.12
CA ALA A 140 33.08 22.10 19.87
C ALA A 140 33.09 21.86 21.39
N ALA A 141 32.25 20.96 21.92
CA ALA A 141 32.26 20.59 23.32
C ALA A 141 33.51 19.79 23.70
N ILE A 142 34.00 18.89 22.83
CA ILE A 142 35.25 18.15 23.00
C ILE A 142 36.43 19.13 23.02
N GLN A 143 36.52 20.01 22.02
CA GLN A 143 37.58 21.02 21.94
C GLN A 143 37.59 21.92 23.19
N ARG A 144 36.43 22.41 23.62
CA ARG A 144 36.32 23.19 24.87
C ARG A 144 36.81 22.42 26.10
N ARG A 145 36.56 21.11 26.19
CA ARG A 145 37.06 20.27 27.29
C ARG A 145 38.58 20.12 27.24
N LEU A 146 39.14 19.89 26.05
CA LEU A 146 40.60 19.83 25.85
C LEU A 146 41.27 21.15 26.23
N ASP A 147 40.73 22.29 25.78
CA ASP A 147 41.23 23.61 26.14
C ASP A 147 41.19 23.85 27.65
N GLN A 148 40.09 23.46 28.31
CA GLN A 148 39.97 23.56 29.76
C GLN A 148 41.00 22.69 30.48
N GLN A 149 41.23 21.46 30.01
CA GLN A 149 42.25 20.57 30.56
C GLN A 149 43.65 21.16 30.37
N ALA A 150 43.99 21.66 29.18
CA ALA A 150 45.26 22.30 28.90
C ALA A 150 45.48 23.53 29.80
N ARG A 151 44.47 24.40 29.95
CA ARG A 151 44.53 25.55 30.87
C ARG A 151 44.72 25.13 32.33
N ARG A 152 44.03 24.06 32.78
CA ARG A 152 44.19 23.52 34.14
C ARG A 152 45.60 22.96 34.35
N ALA A 153 46.13 22.19 33.40
CA ALA A 153 47.48 21.65 33.44
C ALA A 153 48.54 22.75 33.47
N GLN A 154 48.41 23.79 32.63
CA GLN A 154 49.29 24.96 32.66
C GLN A 154 49.24 25.69 34.01
N LYS A 155 48.05 25.91 34.57
CA LYS A 155 47.91 26.53 35.90
C LYS A 155 48.56 25.68 36.99
N GLN A 156 48.42 24.34 36.94
CA GLN A 156 49.08 23.44 37.88
C GLN A 156 50.61 23.51 37.75
N HIS A 157 51.14 23.52 36.53
CA HIS A 157 52.58 23.66 36.27
C HIS A 157 53.13 25.01 36.76
N GLN A 158 52.42 26.12 36.51
CA GLN A 158 52.82 27.42 37.03
C GLN A 158 52.78 27.45 38.57
N ARG A 159 51.77 26.83 39.18
CA ARG A 159 51.67 26.70 40.65
C ARG A 159 52.84 25.88 41.22
N SER A 160 53.20 24.75 40.60
CA SER A 160 54.32 23.94 41.07
C SER A 160 55.66 24.67 40.93
N ILE A 161 55.89 25.41 39.84
CA ILE A 161 57.08 26.28 39.70
C ILE A 161 57.11 27.35 40.79
N LYS A 162 55.99 28.03 41.06
CA LYS A 162 55.93 29.05 42.13
C LYS A 162 56.26 28.46 43.49
N ILE A 163 55.67 27.32 43.84
CA ILE A 163 55.95 26.61 45.10
C ILE A 163 57.42 26.18 45.17
N ALA A 164 57.98 25.63 44.09
CA ALA A 164 59.40 25.22 44.04
C ALA A 164 60.36 26.41 44.19
N ARG A 165 60.01 27.59 43.68
CA ARG A 165 60.82 28.81 43.83
C ARG A 165 60.69 29.45 45.21
N SER A 166 59.57 29.26 45.92
CA SER A 166 59.34 29.77 47.27
C SER A 166 59.68 28.78 48.40
N ALA A 167 60.06 27.54 48.07
CA ALA A 167 60.41 26.53 49.05
C ALA A 167 61.87 26.72 49.53
N PRO A 168 62.14 26.70 50.85
CA PRO A 168 63.51 26.73 51.36
C PRO A 168 64.23 25.41 50.99
N LYS A 169 65.48 25.51 50.52
CA LYS A 169 66.32 24.35 50.17
C LYS A 169 66.62 23.53 51.43
N MET A 170 66.00 22.36 51.56
CA MET A 170 66.32 21.35 52.57
C MET A 170 66.83 20.08 51.87
N PRO A 171 67.82 19.36 52.41
CA PRO A 171 68.45 18.22 51.75
C PRO A 171 67.52 17.00 51.69
N SER A 172 67.60 16.25 50.59
CA SER A 172 66.75 15.08 50.33
C SER A 172 67.18 13.87 51.16
N THR A 173 66.26 13.33 51.95
CA THR A 173 66.38 11.98 52.55
C THR A 173 65.47 11.00 51.79
N PRO A 174 65.87 9.73 51.58
CA PRO A 174 65.11 8.80 50.75
C PRO A 174 63.85 8.32 51.47
N ARG A 175 62.70 8.45 50.81
CA ARG A 175 61.38 8.07 51.34
C ARG A 175 61.09 6.60 51.03
N LYS A 176 61.06 5.76 52.06
CA LYS A 176 60.62 4.34 51.99
C LYS A 176 59.16 4.27 51.55
N GLN A 177 58.88 3.45 50.53
CA GLN A 177 57.53 3.18 50.04
C GLN A 177 56.78 2.28 51.04
N ILE A 178 55.68 2.78 51.60
CA ILE A 178 54.73 1.97 52.37
C ILE A 178 53.59 1.61 51.42
N ILE A 179 53.57 0.35 51.01
CA ILE A 179 52.44 -0.28 50.33
C ILE A 179 51.31 -0.41 51.35
N ARG A 180 50.22 0.32 51.17
CA ARG A 180 48.96 0.08 51.89
C ARG A 180 47.97 -0.62 50.95
N ARG A 181 47.78 -1.92 51.17
CA ARG A 181 46.63 -2.71 50.71
C ARG A 181 45.46 -2.48 51.68
N THR A 182 44.32 -2.02 51.19
CA THR A 182 42.97 -2.27 51.76
C THR A 182 41.95 -2.07 50.62
N LYS A 183 41.46 -3.12 49.97
CA LYS A 183 40.28 -3.96 50.31
C LYS A 183 38.95 -3.20 50.19
N ALA A 184 38.10 -3.67 49.28
CA ALA A 184 36.73 -3.25 49.05
C ALA A 184 35.82 -3.50 50.28
N PRO A 185 34.65 -2.83 50.31
CA PRO A 185 33.45 -3.46 50.83
C PRO A 185 32.30 -3.44 49.81
N SER A 186 31.66 -4.60 49.75
CA SER A 186 30.31 -4.88 49.26
C SER A 186 29.28 -4.46 50.31
N GLY A 187 28.03 -4.19 49.89
CA GLY A 187 26.86 -3.92 50.73
C GLY A 187 25.94 -2.89 50.05
N ALA A 188 25.04 -3.27 49.14
CA ALA A 188 23.74 -3.88 49.37
C ALA A 188 22.81 -3.03 50.24
N VAL A 189 21.88 -2.28 49.62
CA VAL A 189 20.47 -2.19 50.05
C VAL A 189 19.58 -2.01 48.82
N GLU A 190 18.54 -2.82 48.83
CA GLU A 190 17.48 -3.08 47.87
C GLU A 190 16.28 -2.13 48.07
N VAL A 191 15.47 -1.99 47.01
CA VAL A 191 14.03 -1.65 46.98
C VAL A 191 13.61 -0.26 47.50
N VAL A 192 13.06 0.60 46.62
CA VAL A 192 11.60 0.88 46.56
C VAL A 192 11.22 1.26 45.12
N GLU A 193 10.49 0.36 44.50
CA GLU A 193 9.57 0.59 43.39
C GLU A 193 8.49 1.58 43.86
N ALA A 194 8.59 2.84 43.41
CA ALA A 194 7.53 3.82 43.57
C ALA A 194 6.96 4.10 42.18
N ALA A 195 5.83 3.46 41.89
CA ALA A 195 4.96 3.75 40.77
C ALA A 195 4.76 5.27 40.64
N SER A 196 5.25 5.84 39.54
CA SER A 196 4.98 7.24 39.18
C SER A 196 3.51 7.35 38.75
N PRO A 197 2.71 8.26 39.31
CA PRO A 197 1.31 8.41 38.95
C PRO A 197 1.17 8.86 37.49
N ALA A 198 0.27 8.21 36.76
CA ALA A 198 -0.04 8.45 35.37
C ALA A 198 -0.14 9.96 35.05
N SER A 199 0.69 10.44 34.12
CA SER A 199 0.60 11.81 33.64
C SER A 199 -0.71 12.00 32.86
N THR A 200 -1.56 12.94 33.28
CA THR A 200 -2.73 13.32 32.49
C THR A 200 -2.26 13.86 31.13
N PRO A 201 -2.89 13.46 30.00
CA PRO A 201 -2.49 13.94 28.69
C PRO A 201 -2.66 15.47 28.61
N SER A 202 -1.57 16.16 28.28
CA SER A 202 -1.54 17.62 28.09
C SER A 202 -1.29 17.93 26.61
N THR A 203 -1.97 18.95 26.10
CA THR A 203 -1.81 19.37 24.70
C THR A 203 -0.41 19.94 24.45
N ARG A 204 0.00 20.05 23.17
CA ARG A 204 1.29 20.64 22.76
C ARG A 204 1.54 22.07 23.30
N ARG A 205 0.52 22.75 23.83
CA ARG A 205 0.58 24.10 24.42
C ARG A 205 0.39 24.13 25.95
N GLY A 206 0.38 22.97 26.62
CA GLY A 206 0.36 22.88 28.08
C GLY A 206 -1.02 22.93 28.74
N HIS A 207 -2.12 22.90 27.98
CA HIS A 207 -3.46 22.84 28.56
C HIS A 207 -3.84 21.42 28.97
N GLN A 208 -4.36 21.28 30.19
CA GLN A 208 -4.78 20.01 30.78
C GLN A 208 -6.13 19.56 30.20
N ILE A 209 -6.17 18.34 29.67
CA ILE A 209 -7.37 17.78 29.05
C ILE A 209 -8.29 17.22 30.14
N ARG A 210 -9.48 17.81 30.31
CA ARG A 210 -10.54 17.26 31.16
C ARG A 210 -11.47 16.43 30.29
N THR A 211 -11.51 15.11 30.50
CA THR A 211 -12.48 14.25 29.81
C THR A 211 -13.89 14.47 30.39
N PRO A 212 -14.93 14.59 29.55
CA PRO A 212 -16.30 14.79 30.03
C PRO A 212 -16.84 13.51 30.70
N SER A 213 -17.73 13.68 31.69
CA SER A 213 -18.24 12.61 32.58
C SER A 213 -18.98 11.46 31.90
N ARG A 214 -19.38 11.63 30.63
CA ARG A 214 -20.03 10.58 29.84
C ARG A 214 -19.11 9.42 29.44
N TYR A 215 -17.79 9.60 29.53
CA TYR A 215 -16.79 8.59 29.18
C TYR A 215 -15.94 8.14 30.37
N ARG A 216 -16.43 8.37 31.59
CA ARG A 216 -15.81 7.89 32.83
C ARG A 216 -16.53 6.66 33.35
#